data_AF-A0A1S8CCC1-F1
#
_entry.id   AF-A0A1S8CCC1-F1
#
_cell.length_a   1.000
_cell.length_b   1.000
_cell.length_c   1.000
_cell.angle_alpha   90.00
_cell.angle_beta   90.00
_cell.angle_gamma   90.00
#
_symmetry.space_group_name_H-M   'P 1'
#
loop_
_entity.id
_entity.type
_entity.pdbx_description
1 polymer ?
#
loop_
_entity_poly.entity_id
_entity_poly.type
_entity_poly.pdbx_seq_one_letter_code
_entity_poly.pdbx_strand_id
1 'polypeptide(L)'
;MGAVIAIVVVLALIGVFAAFTYTTLRNPTAPPALPERDRALRAQAIAAARWTTAHDEVDGVTRVLLRRAFVGPDGRPEVLEERVFESFPARDPLWEARFTEAMAGARLRCQWLNTEEGMG
;
A
#
# COMPACT_ATOMS: atom_id res chain seq x y z
N MET A 1 -10.06 44.25 14.39
CA MET A 1 -9.15 43.55 15.33
C MET A 1 -9.84 42.38 16.04
N GLY A 2 -10.98 42.58 16.73
CA GLY A 2 -11.65 41.50 17.49
C GLY A 2 -12.13 40.28 16.68
N ALA A 3 -12.70 40.49 15.49
CA ALA A 3 -13.19 39.38 14.65
C ALA A 3 -12.06 38.48 14.11
N VAL A 4 -10.91 39.06 13.78
CA VAL A 4 -9.74 38.31 13.27
C VAL A 4 -9.14 37.43 14.38
N ILE A 5 -9.04 37.97 15.60
CA ILE A 5 -8.56 37.22 16.77
C ILE A 5 -9.49 36.05 17.08
N ALA A 6 -10.81 36.26 17.03
CA ALA A 6 -11.78 35.19 17.26
C ALA A 6 -11.64 34.05 16.25
N ILE A 7 -11.45 34.37 14.96
CA ILE A 7 -11.25 33.36 13.90
C ILE A 7 -9.97 32.56 14.13
N VAL A 8 -8.87 33.22 14.48
CA VAL A 8 -7.58 32.54 14.74
C VAL A 8 -7.67 31.61 15.94
N VAL A 9 -8.35 32.02 17.02
CA VAL A 9 -8.55 31.18 18.21
C VAL A 9 -9.40 29.97 17.89
N VAL A 10 -10.49 30.13 17.13
CA VAL A 10 -11.35 29.01 16.73
C VAL A 10 -10.57 28.02 15.85
N LEU A 11 -9.79 28.50 14.88
CA LEU A 11 -8.97 27.63 14.04
C LEU A 11 -7.88 26.90 14.83
N ALA A 12 -7.26 27.56 15.81
CA ALA A 12 -6.28 26.93 16.69
C ALA A 12 -6.92 25.84 17.56
N LEU A 13 -8.11 26.09 18.12
CA LEU A 13 -8.84 25.11 18.92
C LEU A 13 -9.28 23.91 18.08
N ILE A 14 -9.72 24.13 16.83
CA ILE A 14 -10.05 23.05 15.89
C ILE A 14 -8.79 22.25 15.55
N GLY A 15 -7.66 22.91 15.31
CA GLY A 15 -6.38 22.24 15.03
C GLY A 15 -5.90 21.38 16.20
N VAL A 16 -5.99 21.89 17.43
CA VAL A 16 -5.62 21.17 18.65
C VAL A 16 -6.56 19.99 18.90
N PHE A 17 -7.87 20.20 18.72
CA PHE A 17 -8.87 19.14 18.87
C PHE A 17 -8.67 18.03 17.84
N ALA A 18 -8.46 18.41 16.57
CA ALA A 18 -8.16 17.46 15.49
C ALA A 18 -6.87 16.68 15.78
N ALA A 19 -5.80 17.35 16.22
CA ALA A 19 -4.54 16.70 16.60
C ALA A 19 -4.71 15.74 17.79
N PHE A 20 -5.51 16.12 18.79
CA PHE A 20 -5.80 15.29 19.96
C PHE A 20 -6.64 14.06 19.61
N THR A 21 -7.66 14.20 18.75
CA THR A 21 -8.44 13.06 18.24
C THR A 21 -7.59 12.14 17.36
N TYR A 22 -6.69 12.72 16.56
CA TYR A 22 -5.78 11.95 15.71
C TYR A 22 -4.79 11.12 16.54
N THR A 23 -4.24 11.65 17.63
CA THR A 23 -3.31 10.91 18.50
C THR A 23 -4.00 9.85 19.34
N THR A 24 -5.19 10.12 19.86
CA THR A 24 -5.97 9.15 20.65
C THR A 24 -6.49 7.99 19.81
N LEU A 25 -6.90 8.22 18.56
CA LEU A 25 -7.31 7.17 17.63
C LEU A 25 -6.12 6.36 17.07
N ARG A 26 -4.89 6.91 17.13
CA ARG A 26 -3.65 6.24 16.70
C ARG A 26 -2.97 5.41 17.78
N ASN A 27 -3.56 5.26 18.96
CA ASN A 27 -3.15 4.23 19.92
C ASN A 27 -4.07 3.01 19.78
N PRO A 28 -3.93 2.17 18.72
CA PRO A 28 -4.40 0.81 18.86
C PRO A 28 -3.57 0.23 20.00
N THR A 29 -4.23 -0.20 21.08
CA THR A 29 -3.67 -1.23 21.95
C THR A 29 -2.99 -2.24 21.05
N ALA A 30 -1.66 -2.32 21.12
CA ALA A 30 -0.89 -3.20 20.26
C ALA A 30 -1.54 -4.59 20.35
N PRO A 31 -1.89 -5.22 19.21
CA PRO A 31 -2.47 -6.54 19.22
C PRO A 31 -1.59 -7.46 20.08
N PRO A 32 -2.17 -8.38 20.86
CA PRO A 32 -1.37 -9.31 21.65
C PRO A 32 -0.32 -9.97 20.75
N ALA A 33 0.92 -10.03 21.24
CA ALA A 33 2.02 -10.58 20.47
C ALA A 33 1.68 -12.01 20.02
N LEU A 34 1.89 -12.28 18.73
CA LEU A 34 1.64 -13.61 18.16
C LEU A 34 2.40 -14.70 18.93
N PRO A 35 1.81 -15.89 19.12
CA PRO A 35 2.51 -17.05 19.62
C PRO A 35 3.83 -17.27 18.86
N GLU A 36 4.85 -17.79 19.53
CA GLU A 36 6.20 -17.96 18.94
C GLU A 36 6.18 -18.75 17.63
N ARG A 37 5.37 -19.81 17.56
CA ARG A 37 5.14 -20.60 16.35
C ARG A 37 4.59 -19.74 15.20
N ASP A 38 3.60 -18.91 15.47
CA ASP A 38 2.95 -18.08 14.44
C ASP A 38 3.88 -16.95 13.97
N ARG A 39 4.73 -16.43 14.88
CA ARG A 39 5.81 -15.51 14.50
C ARG A 39 6.82 -16.17 13.56
N ALA A 40 7.24 -17.40 13.85
CA ALA A 40 8.16 -18.15 13.00
C ALA A 40 7.54 -18.46 11.63
N LEU A 41 6.28 -18.90 11.59
CA LEU A 41 5.55 -19.14 10.34
C LEU A 41 5.42 -17.86 9.51
N ARG A 42 5.09 -16.75 10.15
CA ARG A 42 5.01 -15.45 9.48
C ARG A 42 6.37 -15.00 8.94
N ALA A 43 7.45 -15.16 9.71
CA ALA A 43 8.80 -14.82 9.24
C ALA A 43 9.21 -15.66 8.01
N GLN A 44 8.91 -16.96 8.01
CA GLN A 44 9.12 -17.83 6.85
C GLN A 44 8.29 -17.39 5.65
N ALA A 45 7.01 -17.04 5.86
CA ALA A 45 6.13 -16.57 4.79
C ALA A 45 6.58 -15.24 4.19
N ILE A 46 7.08 -14.31 5.02
CA ILE A 46 7.69 -13.04 4.58
C ILE A 46 8.94 -13.31 3.73
N ALA A 47 9.81 -14.22 4.15
CA ALA A 47 11.00 -14.62 3.37
C ALA A 47 10.61 -15.28 2.03
N ALA A 48 9.50 -16.03 2.01
CA ALA A 48 8.95 -16.65 0.81
C ALA A 48 8.12 -15.68 -0.06
N ALA A 49 7.90 -14.43 0.36
CA ALA A 49 7.11 -13.46 -0.39
C ALA A 49 7.70 -13.23 -1.79
N ARG A 50 6.83 -13.05 -2.78
CA ARG A 50 7.22 -12.84 -4.18
C ARG A 50 6.53 -11.62 -4.77
N TRP A 51 7.22 -10.97 -5.70
CA TRP A 51 6.68 -9.93 -6.55
C TRP A 51 5.72 -10.52 -7.57
N THR A 52 4.53 -9.93 -7.65
CA THR A 52 3.46 -10.29 -8.59
C THR A 52 2.89 -9.03 -9.21
N THR A 53 2.28 -9.16 -10.39
CA THR A 53 1.59 -8.04 -11.04
C THR A 53 0.18 -7.88 -10.48
N ALA A 54 -0.25 -6.65 -10.27
CA ALA A 54 -1.62 -6.28 -9.98
C ALA A 54 -2.01 -5.05 -10.81
N HIS A 55 -3.30 -4.72 -10.85
CA HIS A 55 -3.75 -3.45 -11.37
C HIS A 55 -4.95 -2.97 -10.55
N ASP A 56 -5.16 -1.67 -10.56
CA ASP A 56 -6.38 -1.06 -10.08
C ASP A 56 -6.74 0.18 -10.91
N GLU A 57 -7.93 0.71 -10.67
CA GLU A 57 -8.36 1.99 -11.18
C GLU A 57 -8.71 2.90 -10.00
N VAL A 58 -8.07 4.07 -9.94
CA VAL A 58 -8.30 5.07 -8.91
C VAL A 58 -8.46 6.42 -9.59
N ASP A 59 -9.55 7.11 -9.29
CA ASP A 59 -9.88 8.44 -9.83
C ASP A 59 -9.80 8.54 -11.37
N GLY A 60 -10.23 7.48 -12.06
CA GLY A 60 -10.23 7.40 -13.53
C GLY A 60 -8.84 7.20 -14.13
N VAL A 61 -7.86 6.78 -13.33
CA VAL A 61 -6.50 6.40 -13.77
C VAL A 61 -6.31 4.92 -13.51
N THR A 62 -6.00 4.17 -14.57
CA THR A 62 -5.53 2.79 -14.45
C THR A 62 -4.09 2.79 -14.00
N ARG A 63 -3.77 2.01 -12.96
CA ARG A 63 -2.41 1.81 -12.47
C ARG A 63 -2.06 0.34 -12.57
N VAL A 64 -0.94 0.05 -13.22
CA VAL A 64 -0.31 -1.27 -13.18
C VAL A 64 0.69 -1.25 -12.03
N LEU A 65 0.61 -2.26 -11.18
CA LEU A 65 1.31 -2.33 -9.90
C LEU A 65 2.20 -3.57 -9.84
N LEU A 66 3.33 -3.44 -9.17
CA LEU A 66 4.15 -4.55 -8.70
C LEU A 66 3.89 -4.68 -7.21
N ARG A 67 3.48 -5.87 -6.78
CA ARG A 67 3.07 -6.14 -5.41
C ARG A 67 3.87 -7.31 -4.85
N ARG A 68 4.61 -7.06 -3.77
CA ARG A 68 5.25 -8.11 -2.99
C ARG A 68 4.32 -8.50 -1.84
N ALA A 69 3.85 -9.74 -1.87
CA ALA A 69 2.88 -10.22 -0.88
C ALA A 69 3.21 -11.65 -0.43
N PHE A 70 2.67 -12.02 0.73
CA PHE A 70 2.66 -13.39 1.25
C PHE A 70 1.27 -13.74 1.76
N VAL A 71 1.00 -15.03 1.97
CA VAL A 71 -0.23 -15.48 2.61
C VAL A 71 0.05 -15.65 4.10
N GLY A 72 -0.70 -14.92 4.93
CA GLY A 72 -0.57 -14.96 6.38
C GLY A 72 -1.02 -16.29 6.99
N PRO A 73 -0.74 -16.53 8.29
CA PRO A 73 -1.22 -17.71 9.01
C PRO A 73 -2.75 -17.85 9.04
N ASP A 74 -3.47 -16.74 8.84
CA ASP A 74 -4.92 -16.66 8.73
C ASP A 74 -5.45 -16.99 7.31
N GLY A 75 -4.56 -17.32 6.38
CA GLY A 75 -4.89 -17.62 4.99
C GLY A 75 -5.17 -16.39 4.12
N ARG A 76 -4.99 -15.17 4.64
CA ARG A 76 -5.26 -13.93 3.89
C ARG A 76 -3.98 -13.39 3.25
N PRO A 77 -4.05 -12.82 2.04
CA PRO A 77 -2.89 -12.18 1.44
C PRO A 77 -2.56 -10.89 2.20
N GLU A 78 -1.29 -10.72 2.56
CA GLU A 78 -0.76 -9.51 3.14
C GLU A 78 0.29 -8.92 2.22
N VAL A 79 0.13 -7.62 1.91
CA VAL A 79 1.02 -6.88 1.03
C VAL A 79 2.13 -6.26 1.86
N LEU A 80 3.38 -6.63 1.55
CA LEU A 80 4.57 -6.07 2.18
C LEU A 80 5.00 -4.78 1.49
N GLU A 81 4.93 -4.77 0.17
CA GLU A 81 5.36 -3.64 -0.64
C GLU A 81 4.54 -3.54 -1.92
N GLU A 82 4.27 -2.32 -2.34
CA GLU A 82 3.59 -2.02 -3.59
C GLU A 82 4.31 -0.88 -4.31
N ARG A 83 4.48 -1.03 -5.63
CA ARG A 83 5.12 -0.04 -6.50
C ARG A 83 4.26 0.17 -7.74
N VAL A 84 4.03 1.41 -8.13
CA VAL A 84 3.42 1.71 -9.43
C VAL A 84 4.45 1.45 -10.52
N PHE A 85 4.09 0.62 -11.49
CA PHE A 85 4.90 0.36 -12.68
C PHE A 85 4.59 1.36 -13.79
N GLU A 86 3.30 1.54 -14.10
CA GLU A 86 2.83 2.52 -15.08
C GLU A 86 1.42 2.99 -14.69
N SER A 87 1.07 4.21 -15.09
CA SER A 87 -0.28 4.76 -14.95
C SER A 87 -0.73 5.45 -16.23
N PHE A 88 -2.00 5.27 -16.59
CA PHE A 88 -2.61 5.94 -17.75
C PHE A 88 -4.12 6.16 -17.55
N PRO A 89 -4.74 7.10 -18.27
CA PRO A 89 -6.17 7.38 -18.12
C PRO A 89 -7.00 6.13 -18.43
N ALA A 90 -8.00 5.84 -17.59
CA ALA A 90 -8.92 4.71 -17.81
C ALA A 90 -9.80 4.91 -19.07
N ARG A 91 -9.91 6.15 -19.55
CA ARG A 91 -10.66 6.52 -20.77
C ARG A 91 -9.75 6.77 -21.98
N ASP A 92 -8.50 6.33 -21.93
CA ASP A 92 -7.58 6.42 -23.07
C ASP A 92 -8.14 5.58 -24.24
N PRO A 93 -8.30 6.12 -25.46
CA PRO A 93 -8.77 5.33 -26.61
C PRO A 93 -7.83 4.17 -26.98
N LEU A 94 -6.56 4.22 -26.54
CA LEU A 94 -5.56 3.16 -26.71
C LEU A 94 -5.40 2.30 -25.44
N TRP A 95 -6.33 2.39 -24.49
CA TRP A 95 -6.23 1.74 -23.17
C TRP A 95 -5.83 0.26 -23.25
N GLU A 96 -6.46 -0.53 -24.11
CA GLU A 96 -6.21 -1.98 -24.22
C GLU A 96 -4.75 -2.28 -24.61
N ALA A 97 -4.21 -1.54 -25.57
CA ALA A 97 -2.84 -1.70 -26.04
C ALA A 97 -1.84 -1.34 -24.95
N ARG A 98 -2.06 -0.19 -24.29
CA ARG A 98 -1.22 0.29 -23.19
C ARG A 98 -1.27 -0.65 -21.99
N PHE A 99 -2.46 -1.13 -21.62
CA PHE A 99 -2.62 -2.07 -20.52
C PHE A 99 -1.91 -3.39 -20.79
N THR A 100 -2.06 -3.94 -22.00
CA THR A 100 -1.40 -5.18 -22.39
C THR A 100 0.12 -5.05 -22.35
N GLU A 101 0.66 -3.95 -22.90
CA GLU A 101 2.09 -3.64 -22.88
C GLU A 101 2.62 -3.45 -21.46
N ALA A 102 1.94 -2.61 -20.66
CA ALA A 102 2.30 -2.35 -19.27
C ALA A 102 2.27 -3.64 -18.43
N MET A 103 1.26 -4.50 -18.60
CA MET A 103 1.19 -5.79 -17.91
C MET A 103 2.29 -6.75 -18.36
N ALA A 104 2.67 -6.78 -19.63
CA ALA A 104 3.79 -7.58 -20.12
C ALA A 104 5.12 -7.11 -19.50
N GLY A 105 5.36 -5.79 -19.48
CA GLY A 105 6.52 -5.19 -18.84
C GLY A 105 6.56 -5.45 -17.33
N ALA A 106 5.41 -5.34 -16.65
CA ALA A 106 5.30 -5.60 -15.23
C ALA A 106 5.60 -7.07 -14.88
N ARG A 107 5.14 -8.03 -15.70
CA ARG A 107 5.46 -9.47 -15.51
C ARG A 107 6.96 -9.72 -15.62
N LEU A 108 7.59 -9.16 -16.65
CA LEU A 108 9.05 -9.26 -16.83
C LEU A 108 9.80 -8.64 -15.65
N ARG A 109 9.35 -7.47 -15.18
CA ARG A 109 9.94 -6.79 -14.03
C ARG A 109 9.81 -7.60 -12.73
N CYS A 110 8.65 -8.20 -12.48
CA CYS A 110 8.45 -9.10 -11.34
C CYS A 110 9.38 -10.31 -11.41
N GLN A 111 9.55 -10.92 -12.59
CA GLN A 111 10.48 -12.05 -12.77
C GLN A 111 11.91 -11.66 -12.43
N TRP A 112 12.36 -10.51 -12.90
CA TRP A 112 13.68 -9.97 -12.56
C TRP A 112 13.83 -9.72 -11.06
N LEU A 113 12.86 -9.04 -10.42
CA LEU A 113 12.89 -8.74 -8.98
C LEU A 113 12.97 -10.00 -8.13
N ASN A 114 12.17 -11.01 -8.47
CA ASN A 114 12.18 -12.30 -7.78
C ASN A 114 13.49 -13.08 -7.99
N THR A 115 14.18 -12.84 -9.10
CA THR A 115 15.47 -13.47 -9.40
C THR A 115 16.59 -12.79 -8.60
N GLU A 116 16.62 -11.46 -8.56
CA GLU A 116 17.61 -10.73 -7.76
C GLU A 116 17.44 -10.93 -6.26
N GLU A 117 16.21 -10.81 -5.74
CA GLU A 117 15.92 -11.05 -4.31
C GLU A 117 16.04 -12.52 -3.93
N GLY A 118 15.95 -13.44 -4.90
CA GLY A 118 16.14 -14.87 -4.67
C GLY A 118 17.61 -15.31 -4.59
N MET A 119 18.55 -14.45 -4.99
CA MET A 119 20.00 -14.71 -4.91
C MET A 119 20.69 -14.09 -3.68
N GLY A 120 19.96 -13.28 -2.90
CA GLY A 120 20.45 -12.66 -1.65
C GLY A 120 20.05 -13.44 -0.42
#